data_AF-A0A7W9XDG9-F1
#
_entry.id   AF-A0A7W9XDG9-F1
#
_cell.length_a   1.000
_cell.length_b   1.000
_cell.length_c   1.000
_cell.angle_alpha   90.00
_cell.angle_beta   90.00
_cell.angle_gamma   90.00
#
_symmetry.space_group_name_H-M   'P 1'
#
loop_
_entity.id
_entity.type
_entity.pdbx_description
1 polymer ?
#
loop_
_entity_poly.entity_id
_entity_poly.type
_entity_poly.pdbx_seq_one_letter_code
_entity_poly.pdbx_strand_id
1 'polypeptide(L)'
;MNKLYLRLQSASVVTLPSGNKVILTARKFLGLDGSEGYFSPSQLLTYAQSLREIEVDQIEQVFTCMKNGLRMAGAIVTRPDKAGRPYSYLSFIKLNATVGLKLILEHGMKQFVLDYQDNKFAVGFSFEELIEEALNA
;
A
#
# COMPACT_ATOMS: atom_id res chain seq x y z
N MET A 1 8.89 -6.51 30.29
CA MET A 1 9.11 -6.85 28.87
C MET A 1 9.17 -5.57 28.05
N ASN A 2 10.18 -5.41 27.22
CA ASN A 2 10.46 -4.16 26.50
C ASN A 2 9.49 -3.99 25.31
N LYS A 3 8.76 -2.86 25.23
CA LYS A 3 7.79 -2.57 24.15
C LYS A 3 8.43 -2.60 22.76
N LEU A 4 9.75 -2.39 22.67
CA LEU A 4 10.53 -2.56 21.44
C LEU A 4 10.61 -4.02 20.98
N TYR A 5 10.64 -4.98 21.90
CA TYR A 5 10.76 -6.41 21.58
C TYR A 5 9.47 -6.98 20.99
N LEU A 6 8.30 -6.52 21.48
CA LEU A 6 6.99 -6.92 20.96
C LEU A 6 6.73 -6.37 19.54
N ARG A 7 7.24 -5.17 19.21
CA ARG A 7 7.13 -4.59 17.86
C ARG A 7 8.03 -5.28 16.82
N LEU A 8 9.07 -5.97 17.26
CA LEU A 8 9.99 -6.69 16.37
C LEU A 8 9.48 -8.09 16.01
N GLN A 9 8.65 -8.71 16.86
CA GLN A 9 8.14 -10.07 16.59
C GLN A 9 6.99 -10.14 15.59
N SER A 10 6.31 -9.02 15.32
CA SER A 10 5.24 -8.93 14.30
C SER A 10 5.73 -8.41 12.94
N ALA A 11 6.99 -8.01 12.82
CA ALA A 11 7.59 -7.56 11.58
C ALA A 11 8.50 -8.66 11.00
N SER A 12 8.05 -9.34 9.95
CA SER A 12 8.95 -10.16 9.14
C SER A 12 10.00 -9.24 8.50
N VAL A 13 11.24 -9.31 8.97
CA VAL A 13 12.36 -8.57 8.38
C VAL A 13 12.91 -9.42 7.24
N VAL A 14 12.85 -8.91 6.01
CA VAL A 14 13.52 -9.55 4.87
C VAL A 14 14.71 -8.69 4.46
N THR A 15 15.85 -9.36 4.30
CA THR A 15 17.06 -8.75 3.77
C THR A 15 16.91 -8.63 2.26
N LEU A 16 16.62 -7.41 1.79
CA LEU A 16 16.68 -7.07 0.36
C LEU A 16 18.11 -6.60 0.03
N PRO A 17 18.50 -6.52 -1.26
CA PRO A 17 19.85 -6.11 -1.68
C PRO A 17 20.31 -4.72 -1.17
N SER A 18 19.42 -3.97 -0.54
CA SER A 18 19.63 -2.61 0.02
C SER A 18 19.68 -2.57 1.56
N GLY A 19 19.67 -3.72 2.24
CA GLY A 19 19.69 -3.84 3.71
C GLY A 19 18.44 -4.49 4.30
N ASN A 20 18.36 -4.52 5.64
CA ASN A 20 17.17 -5.01 6.35
C ASN A 20 16.01 -4.03 6.16
N LYS A 21 14.92 -4.49 5.54
CA LYS A 21 13.68 -3.73 5.41
C LYS A 21 12.56 -4.39 6.19
N VAL A 22 11.76 -3.56 6.85
CA VAL A 22 10.52 -3.99 7.50
C VAL A 22 9.52 -4.34 6.41
N ILE A 23 9.00 -5.57 6.40
CA ILE A 23 7.85 -5.90 5.56
C ILE A 23 6.58 -5.41 6.24
N LEU A 24 5.78 -4.65 5.49
CA LEU A 24 4.41 -4.36 5.85
C LEU A 24 3.54 -5.56 5.49
N THR A 25 2.91 -6.16 6.48
CA THR A 25 1.92 -7.25 6.33
C THR A 25 0.52 -6.66 6.13
N ALA A 26 -0.40 -7.46 5.57
CA ALA A 26 -1.81 -7.06 5.41
C ALA A 26 -2.45 -6.70 6.77
N ARG A 27 -2.20 -7.53 7.79
CA ARG A 27 -2.63 -7.28 9.18
C ARG A 27 -2.18 -5.93 9.73
N LYS A 28 -0.91 -5.59 9.54
CA LYS A 28 -0.34 -4.32 9.99
C LYS A 28 -0.90 -3.14 9.20
N PHE A 29 -1.10 -3.30 7.89
CA PHE A 29 -1.79 -2.30 7.06
C PHE A 29 -3.19 -2.01 7.60
N LEU A 30 -3.91 -3.05 8.04
CA LEU A 30 -5.26 -2.98 8.60
C LEU A 30 -5.32 -2.62 10.10
N GLY A 31 -4.17 -2.40 10.75
CA GLY A 31 -4.10 -2.09 12.18
C GLY A 31 -4.45 -3.25 13.13
N LEU A 32 -4.52 -4.49 12.61
CA LEU A 32 -4.93 -5.68 13.37
C LEU A 32 -3.86 -6.20 14.34
N ASP A 33 -2.63 -5.71 14.23
CA ASP A 33 -1.50 -6.08 15.11
C ASP A 33 -1.38 -5.15 16.33
N GLY A 34 -2.42 -4.37 16.64
CA GLY A 34 -2.43 -3.40 17.75
C GLY A 34 -1.63 -2.13 17.48
N SER A 35 -1.34 -1.83 16.21
CA SER A 35 -0.73 -0.58 15.75
C SER A 35 -1.72 0.25 14.95
N GLU A 36 -1.48 1.56 14.81
CA GLU A 36 -2.20 2.39 13.85
C GLU A 36 -1.91 1.88 12.42
N GLY A 37 -2.97 1.42 11.74
CA GLY A 37 -2.93 1.01 10.33
C GLY A 37 -3.25 2.17 9.38
N TYR A 38 -3.12 1.93 8.09
CA TYR A 38 -3.55 2.86 7.05
C TYR A 38 -5.08 2.81 6.84
N PHE A 39 -5.69 1.66 7.13
CA PHE A 39 -7.12 1.42 6.99
C PHE A 39 -7.62 0.60 8.18
N SER A 40 -8.90 0.76 8.55
CA SER A 40 -9.63 -0.32 9.22
C SER A 40 -10.18 -1.32 8.18
N PRO A 41 -10.47 -2.58 8.56
CA PRO A 41 -11.10 -3.54 7.65
C PRO A 41 -12.37 -3.01 6.97
N SER A 42 -13.27 -2.40 7.75
CA SER A 42 -14.52 -1.82 7.23
C SER A 42 -14.29 -0.67 6.23
N GLN A 43 -13.29 0.19 6.48
CA GLN A 43 -12.91 1.26 5.56
C GLN A 43 -12.35 0.70 4.26
N LEU A 44 -11.52 -0.35 4.34
CA LEU A 44 -10.95 -0.96 3.15
C LEU A 44 -12.03 -1.61 2.28
N LEU A 45 -12.96 -2.35 2.88
CA LEU A 45 -14.04 -3.00 2.14
C LEU A 45 -14.95 -1.97 1.47
N THR A 46 -15.28 -0.87 2.17
CA THR A 46 -16.06 0.24 1.60
C THR A 46 -15.31 0.90 0.44
N TYR A 47 -14.01 1.13 0.63
CA TYR A 47 -13.13 1.67 -0.41
C TYR A 47 -13.10 0.75 -1.64
N ALA A 48 -12.87 -0.56 -1.46
CA ALA A 48 -12.83 -1.53 -2.54
C ALA A 48 -14.15 -1.61 -3.32
N GLN A 49 -15.29 -1.60 -2.61
CA GLN A 49 -16.62 -1.59 -3.22
C GLN A 49 -16.91 -0.31 -4.01
N SER A 50 -16.25 0.80 -3.68
CA SER A 50 -16.40 2.08 -4.39
C SER A 50 -15.58 2.19 -5.67
N LEU A 51 -14.66 1.26 -5.93
CA LEU A 51 -13.80 1.29 -7.11
C LEU A 51 -14.57 0.84 -8.34
N ARG A 52 -14.32 1.52 -9.47
CA ARG A 52 -14.75 1.02 -10.78
C ARG A 52 -13.84 -0.13 -11.21
N GLU A 53 -14.31 -0.99 -12.10
CA GLU A 53 -13.54 -2.12 -12.66
C GLU A 53 -12.13 -1.69 -13.12
N ILE A 54 -12.03 -0.63 -13.94
CA ILE A 54 -10.73 -0.10 -14.38
C ILE A 54 -9.84 0.40 -13.22
N GLU A 55 -10.43 0.83 -12.10
CA GLU A 55 -9.67 1.27 -10.92
C GLU A 55 -9.21 0.09 -10.07
N VAL A 56 -9.95 -1.02 -10.09
CA VAL A 56 -9.55 -2.31 -9.51
C VAL A 56 -8.31 -2.84 -10.24
N ASP A 57 -8.34 -2.89 -11.57
CA ASP A 57 -7.18 -3.33 -12.37
C ASP A 57 -5.92 -2.49 -12.10
N GLN A 58 -6.12 -1.18 -11.91
CA GLN A 58 -5.03 -0.23 -11.66
C GLN A 58 -4.46 -0.38 -10.26
N ILE A 59 -5.31 -0.55 -9.23
CA ILE A 59 -4.82 -0.74 -7.86
C ILE A 59 -4.11 -2.09 -7.70
N GLU A 60 -4.58 -3.15 -8.35
CA GLU A 60 -3.89 -4.44 -8.37
C GLU A 60 -2.50 -4.33 -8.98
N GLN A 61 -2.37 -3.59 -10.08
CA GLN A 61 -1.08 -3.31 -10.69
C GLN A 61 -0.18 -2.45 -9.79
N VAL A 62 -0.74 -1.49 -9.03
CA VAL A 62 0.00 -0.70 -8.04
C VAL A 62 0.58 -1.62 -6.95
N PHE A 63 -0.25 -2.46 -6.33
CA PHE A 63 0.19 -3.41 -5.31
C PHE A 63 1.21 -4.40 -5.87
N THR A 64 1.04 -4.87 -7.10
CA THR A 64 2.02 -5.73 -7.78
C THR A 64 3.36 -5.03 -7.98
N CYS A 65 3.36 -3.78 -8.45
CA CYS A 65 4.59 -2.99 -8.57
C CYS A 65 5.27 -2.79 -7.20
N MET A 66 4.48 -2.52 -6.17
CA MET A 66 4.98 -2.31 -4.82
C MET A 66 5.56 -3.59 -4.18
N LYS A 67 4.87 -4.73 -4.33
CA LYS A 67 5.30 -6.07 -3.88
C LYS A 67 6.60 -6.50 -4.57
N ASN A 68 6.76 -6.14 -5.85
CA ASN A 68 8.00 -6.34 -6.60
C ASN A 68 9.12 -5.35 -6.25
N GLY A 69 8.87 -4.41 -5.32
CA GLY A 69 9.88 -3.44 -4.86
C GLY A 69 10.26 -2.38 -5.89
N LEU A 70 9.38 -2.09 -6.86
CA LEU A 70 9.66 -1.08 -7.88
C LEU A 70 9.67 0.33 -7.27
N ARG A 71 10.68 1.12 -7.63
CA ARG A 71 10.79 2.51 -7.17
C ARG A 71 9.74 3.38 -7.83
N MET A 72 9.16 4.29 -7.04
CA MET A 72 8.31 5.36 -7.55
C MET A 72 9.14 6.56 -7.99
N ALA A 73 8.74 7.19 -9.09
CA ALA A 73 9.33 8.41 -9.63
C ALA A 73 8.37 9.60 -9.52
N GLY A 74 8.93 10.79 -9.34
CA GLY A 74 8.17 12.04 -9.31
C GLY A 74 7.43 12.30 -8.00
N ALA A 75 6.76 13.45 -7.92
CA ALA A 75 6.00 13.84 -6.74
C ALA A 75 4.57 13.28 -6.77
N ILE A 76 4.04 12.91 -5.60
CA ILE A 76 2.63 12.50 -5.45
C ILE A 76 1.74 13.74 -5.44
N VAL A 77 1.16 14.05 -6.59
CA VAL A 77 0.23 15.18 -6.75
C VAL A 77 -1.20 14.68 -6.64
N THR A 78 -1.95 15.17 -5.64
CA THR A 78 -3.39 14.87 -5.49
C THR A 78 -4.20 15.75 -6.44
N ARG A 79 -5.11 15.14 -7.20
CA ARG A 79 -6.05 15.82 -8.11
C ARG A 79 -7.46 15.27 -7.88
N PRO A 80 -8.52 16.08 -8.04
CA PRO A 80 -9.89 15.56 -8.06
C PRO A 80 -10.21 14.95 -9.42
N ASP A 81 -10.89 13.81 -9.45
CA ASP A 81 -11.46 13.25 -10.68
C ASP A 81 -12.80 13.90 -11.04
N LYS A 82 -13.46 13.44 -12.11
CA LYS A 82 -14.76 13.98 -12.54
C LYS A 82 -15.87 13.85 -11.49
N ALA A 83 -15.77 12.88 -10.58
CA ALA A 83 -16.69 12.67 -9.47
C ALA A 83 -16.21 13.36 -8.18
N GLY A 84 -15.14 14.16 -8.24
CA GLY A 84 -14.55 14.84 -7.09
C GLY A 84 -13.68 13.94 -6.20
N ARG A 85 -13.43 12.68 -6.60
CA ARG A 85 -12.62 11.76 -5.79
C ARG A 85 -11.13 12.14 -5.89
N PRO A 86 -10.40 12.19 -4.77
CA PRO A 86 -8.97 12.48 -4.81
C PRO A 86 -8.23 11.31 -5.44
N TYR A 87 -7.36 11.58 -6.40
CA TYR A 87 -6.51 10.58 -7.04
C TYR A 87 -5.10 11.11 -7.29
N SER A 88 -4.17 10.21 -7.61
CA SER A 88 -2.87 10.55 -8.18
C SER A 88 -2.48 9.56 -9.27
N TYR A 89 -1.62 10.00 -10.19
CA TYR A 89 -0.95 9.11 -11.14
C TYR A 89 0.41 8.74 -10.58
N LEU A 90 0.56 7.47 -10.22
CA LEU A 90 1.77 6.89 -9.67
C LEU A 90 2.67 6.41 -10.80
N SER A 91 3.92 6.85 -10.82
CA SER A 91 4.89 6.43 -11.83
C SER A 91 5.89 5.45 -11.23
N PHE A 92 5.94 4.22 -11.72
CA PHE A 92 6.89 3.19 -11.28
C PHE A 92 7.99 2.97 -12.33
N ILE A 93 9.24 2.92 -11.88
CA ILE A 93 10.41 2.70 -12.72
C ILE A 93 10.61 1.20 -12.94
N LYS A 94 10.55 0.76 -14.20
CA LYS A 94 10.98 -0.57 -14.67
C LYS A 94 12.30 -0.44 -15.44
N LEU A 95 12.97 -1.56 -15.70
CA LEU A 95 14.29 -1.59 -16.37
C LEU A 95 14.35 -0.76 -17.67
N ASN A 96 13.29 -0.78 -18.49
CA ASN A 96 13.26 -0.11 -19.80
C ASN A 96 12.03 0.79 -20.01
N ALA A 97 11.24 1.05 -18.97
CA ALA A 97 9.99 1.79 -19.10
C ALA A 97 9.56 2.41 -17.77
N THR A 98 8.67 3.39 -17.84
CA THR A 98 7.90 3.87 -16.68
C THR A 98 6.45 3.45 -16.85
N VAL A 99 5.82 2.96 -15.78
CA VAL A 99 4.39 2.63 -15.77
C VAL A 99 3.66 3.66 -14.93
N GLY A 100 2.72 4.37 -15.56
CA GLY A 100 1.83 5.32 -14.89
C GLY A 100 0.51 4.65 -14.55
N LEU A 101 0.15 4.60 -13.26
CA LEU A 101 -1.07 3.98 -12.77
C LEU A 101 -1.93 4.99 -12.01
N LYS A 102 -3.23 5.01 -12.26
CA LYS A 102 -4.17 5.88 -11.51
C LYS A 102 -4.52 5.20 -10.19
N LEU A 103 -4.37 5.91 -9.07
CA LEU A 103 -4.79 5.43 -7.76
C LEU A 103 -5.70 6.45 -7.07
N ILE A 104 -6.84 5.99 -6.54
CA ILE A 104 -7.70 6.79 -5.68
C ILE A 104 -7.06 6.92 -4.29
N LEU A 105 -7.03 8.13 -3.76
CA LEU A 105 -6.29 8.50 -2.54
C LEU A 105 -7.23 8.74 -1.34
N GLU A 106 -8.25 7.92 -1.21
CA GLU A 106 -9.19 7.98 -0.08
C GLU A 106 -8.59 7.34 1.18
N HIS A 107 -9.09 7.75 2.35
CA HIS A 107 -8.63 7.27 3.66
C HIS A 107 -7.10 7.34 3.82
N GLY A 108 -6.45 6.29 4.31
CA GLY A 108 -4.99 6.26 4.52
C GLY A 108 -4.18 5.94 3.27
N MET A 109 -4.79 5.80 2.08
CA MET A 109 -4.08 5.39 0.86
C MET A 109 -2.99 6.41 0.48
N LYS A 110 -3.24 7.71 0.68
CA LYS A 110 -2.23 8.75 0.45
C LYS A 110 -1.01 8.57 1.33
N GLN A 111 -1.21 8.34 2.62
CA GLN A 111 -0.10 8.18 3.57
C GLN A 111 0.68 6.89 3.29
N PHE A 112 -0.02 5.81 2.95
CA PHE A 112 0.58 4.55 2.52
C PHE A 112 1.54 4.72 1.33
N VAL A 113 1.09 5.44 0.29
CA VAL A 113 1.90 5.69 -0.91
C VAL A 113 3.13 6.56 -0.57
N LEU A 114 2.96 7.59 0.25
CA LEU A 114 4.07 8.44 0.68
C LEU A 114 5.10 7.65 1.48
N ASP A 115 4.65 6.82 2.43
CA ASP A 115 5.54 5.99 3.24
C ASP A 115 6.27 4.92 2.41
N TYR A 116 5.61 4.39 1.37
CA TYR A 116 6.24 3.51 0.39
C TYR A 116 7.30 4.26 -0.42
N GLN A 117 6.99 5.46 -0.93
CA GLN A 117 7.94 6.30 -1.68
C GLN A 117 9.17 6.69 -0.84
N ASP A 118 8.95 6.96 0.45
CA ASP A 118 10.00 7.22 1.45
C ASP A 118 10.76 5.95 1.86
N ASN A 119 10.44 4.80 1.26
CA ASN A 119 11.12 3.53 1.45
C ASN A 119 11.07 3.03 2.92
N LYS A 120 10.02 3.37 3.67
CA LYS A 120 9.85 3.00 5.09
C LYS A 120 9.58 1.51 5.30
N PHE A 121 9.04 0.84 4.27
CA PHE A 121 8.76 -0.60 4.28
C PHE A 121 8.84 -1.21 2.88
N ALA A 122 8.80 -2.53 2.81
CA ALA A 122 8.46 -3.28 1.60
C ALA A 122 7.04 -3.85 1.74
N VAL A 123 6.27 -3.89 0.64
CA VAL A 123 4.93 -4.47 0.65
C VAL A 123 5.03 -5.98 0.51
N GLY A 124 4.49 -6.72 1.49
CA GLY A 124 4.55 -8.18 1.52
C GLY A 124 3.33 -8.88 0.95
N PHE A 125 2.33 -8.14 0.45
CA PHE A 125 1.01 -8.67 0.11
C PHE A 125 0.46 -8.09 -1.21
N SER A 126 -0.44 -8.81 -1.87
CA SER A 126 -1.24 -8.37 -3.02
C SER A 126 -2.50 -7.64 -2.54
N PHE A 127 -3.18 -6.94 -3.45
CA PHE A 127 -4.46 -6.31 -3.11
C PHE A 127 -5.52 -7.35 -2.73
N GLU A 128 -5.57 -8.49 -3.41
CA GLU A 128 -6.44 -9.62 -3.08
C GLU A 128 -6.18 -10.17 -1.67
N GLU A 129 -4.92 -10.46 -1.34
CA GLU A 129 -4.50 -10.92 0.01
C GLU A 129 -4.92 -9.91 1.10
N LEU A 130 -4.90 -8.60 0.78
CA LEU A 130 -5.34 -7.56 1.69
C LEU A 130 -6.87 -7.55 1.89
N ILE A 131 -7.65 -7.78 0.83
CA ILE A 131 -9.11 -7.87 0.89
C ILE A 131 -9.53 -9.13 1.65
N GLU A 132 -8.89 -10.26 1.40
CA GLU A 132 -9.13 -11.51 2.14
C GLU A 132 -8.86 -11.33 3.64
N GLU A 133 -7.74 -10.70 4.02
CA GLU A 133 -7.47 -10.42 5.42
C GLU A 133 -8.56 -9.52 6.04
N ALA A 134 -9.04 -8.51 5.31
CA ALA A 134 -10.10 -7.62 5.80
C ALA A 134 -11.47 -8.32 5.95
N LEU A 135 -11.78 -9.31 5.12
CA LEU A 135 -13.01 -10.11 5.23
C LEU A 135 -12.98 -11.09 6.40
N ASN A 136 -11.78 -11.53 6.81
CA ASN A 136 -11.56 -12.47 7.91
C ASN A 136 -11.21 -11.80 9.25
N ALA A 137 -11.19 -10.46 9.30
CA ALA A 137 -10.79 -9.66 10.45
C ALA A 137 -11.88 -9.51 11.53
#